data_AF-A0A2G9UYT4-F1
#
_entry.id   AF-A0A2G9UYT4-F1
#
_cell.length_a   1.000
_cell.length_b   1.000
_cell.length_c   1.000
_cell.angle_alpha   90.00
_cell.angle_beta   90.00
_cell.angle_gamma   90.00
#
_symmetry.space_group_name_H-M   'P 1'
#
loop_
_entity.id
_entity.type
_entity.pdbx_description
1 polymer ?
#
loop_
_entity_poly.entity_id
_entity_poly.type
_entity_poly.pdbx_seq_one_letter_code
_entity_poly.pdbx_strand_id
1 'polypeptide(L)'
;MSLNEQSHEIDAYGVGTHLVTCQKQPALGCVYKLVALSGHPKIKLSQEVSKITIPGRKKCFRLYGKTGYAILDLLMLEDEAEPKANQQILCRHPFQESKRALVVASRVEPLHEVFWCDGKITKELPDLKTIKARVNTSLETLRKDHRRYLNPTPYKVSVSEKLYDFLHSLWLQNAPIGQLE
;
A
#
# COMPACT_ATOMS: atom_id res chain seq x y z
N MET A 1 31.21 -3.00 -6.29
CA MET A 1 31.73 -2.23 -5.15
C MET A 1 31.15 -0.83 -5.25
N SER A 2 30.52 -0.38 -4.19
CA SER A 2 30.01 1.00 -4.07
C SER A 2 31.17 1.95 -3.80
N LEU A 3 31.10 3.21 -4.27
CA LEU A 3 32.10 4.22 -3.94
C LEU A 3 32.23 4.36 -2.43
N ASN A 4 31.12 4.43 -1.69
CA ASN A 4 31.11 4.54 -0.23
C ASN A 4 31.69 3.33 0.53
N GLU A 5 32.00 2.21 -0.15
CA GLU A 5 32.70 1.05 0.43
C GLU A 5 34.22 1.16 0.26
N GLN A 6 34.69 2.20 -0.43
CA GLN A 6 36.09 2.50 -0.69
C GLN A 6 36.50 3.77 0.09
N SER A 7 37.76 3.85 0.50
CA SER A 7 38.31 5.09 1.07
C SER A 7 38.49 6.14 -0.04
N HIS A 8 37.44 6.91 -0.31
CA HIS A 8 37.45 8.03 -1.26
C HIS A 8 37.43 9.38 -0.55
N GLU A 9 37.87 10.43 -1.24
CA GLU A 9 37.84 11.83 -0.76
C GLU A 9 36.68 12.65 -1.35
N ILE A 10 35.72 12.00 -2.01
CA ILE A 10 34.54 12.68 -2.58
C ILE A 10 33.60 13.18 -1.47
N ASP A 11 33.37 14.50 -1.42
CA ASP A 11 32.46 15.14 -0.46
C ASP A 11 31.04 15.38 -0.99
N ALA A 12 30.84 15.34 -2.31
CA ALA A 12 29.55 15.65 -2.94
C ALA A 12 29.29 14.82 -4.20
N TYR A 13 28.02 14.46 -4.41
CA TYR A 13 27.56 13.70 -5.57
C TYR A 13 26.57 14.52 -6.41
N GLY A 14 26.95 14.85 -7.64
CA GLY A 14 26.07 15.42 -8.66
C GLY A 14 25.49 14.33 -9.56
N VAL A 15 24.22 13.96 -9.37
CA VAL A 15 23.59 12.90 -10.17
C VAL A 15 22.65 13.51 -11.20
N GLY A 16 23.02 13.41 -12.48
CA GLY A 16 22.22 13.90 -13.61
C GLY A 16 21.25 12.85 -14.14
N THR A 17 21.42 12.47 -15.40
CA THR A 17 20.49 11.65 -16.21
C THR A 17 19.87 10.46 -15.47
N HIS A 18 20.67 9.67 -14.75
CA HIS A 18 20.17 8.47 -14.08
C HIS A 18 19.08 8.74 -13.03
N LEU A 19 19.18 9.87 -12.31
CA LEU A 19 18.21 10.28 -11.30
C LEU A 19 16.95 10.86 -11.93
N VAL A 20 17.10 11.81 -12.86
CA VAL A 20 15.96 12.53 -13.45
C VAL A 20 15.13 11.67 -14.40
N THR A 21 15.72 10.68 -15.07
CA THR A 21 14.98 9.81 -15.99
C THR A 21 14.59 8.47 -15.37
N CYS A 22 14.97 8.19 -14.12
CA CYS A 22 14.82 6.88 -13.49
C CYS A 22 15.31 5.74 -14.41
N GLN A 23 16.48 5.88 -15.04
CA GLN A 23 16.87 5.13 -16.26
C GLN A 23 16.65 3.60 -16.21
N LYS A 24 16.84 2.95 -15.05
CA LYS A 24 16.60 1.50 -14.89
C LYS A 24 15.12 1.10 -14.97
N GLN A 25 14.23 1.99 -14.55
CA GLN A 25 12.79 1.80 -14.57
C GLN A 25 12.10 3.17 -14.72
N PRO A 26 11.93 3.67 -15.95
CA PRO A 26 11.45 5.03 -16.21
C PRO A 26 9.95 5.23 -15.91
N ALA A 27 9.23 4.16 -15.55
CA ALA A 27 7.82 4.19 -15.22
C ALA A 27 7.51 3.43 -13.93
N LEU A 28 6.63 3.98 -13.10
CA LEU A 28 6.21 3.35 -11.84
C LEU A 28 5.12 2.29 -12.04
N GLY A 29 4.33 2.37 -13.12
CA GLY A 29 3.24 1.42 -13.39
C GLY A 29 1.93 1.70 -12.65
N CYS A 30 1.69 2.94 -12.21
CA CYS A 30 0.41 3.34 -11.61
C CYS A 30 -0.77 3.16 -12.58
N VAL A 31 -1.93 2.80 -12.04
CA VAL A 31 -3.16 2.59 -12.81
C VAL A 31 -4.34 3.29 -12.15
N TYR A 32 -5.29 3.74 -12.97
CA TYR A 32 -6.61 4.18 -12.54
C TYR A 32 -7.64 3.11 -12.89
N LYS A 33 -8.46 2.68 -11.93
CA LYS A 33 -9.45 1.61 -12.09
C LYS A 33 -10.75 1.97 -11.39
N LEU A 34 -11.88 1.72 -12.05
CA LEU A 34 -13.20 1.81 -11.46
C LEU A 34 -13.39 0.69 -10.43
N VAL A 35 -13.73 1.05 -9.20
CA VAL A 35 -13.97 0.09 -8.11
C VAL A 35 -15.44 0.01 -7.69
N ALA A 36 -16.23 1.04 -7.98
CA ALA A 36 -17.67 1.09 -7.74
C ALA A 36 -18.34 2.11 -8.67
N LEU A 37 -19.57 1.83 -9.10
CA LEU A 37 -20.42 2.72 -9.91
C LEU A 37 -21.83 2.75 -9.31
N SER A 38 -22.34 3.94 -8.99
CA SER A 38 -23.67 4.12 -8.38
C SER A 38 -23.90 3.26 -7.14
N GLY A 39 -22.88 3.14 -6.27
CA GLY A 39 -22.91 2.27 -5.08
C GLY A 39 -22.65 0.79 -5.35
N HIS A 40 -22.70 0.33 -6.60
CA HIS A 40 -22.44 -1.07 -6.94
C HIS A 40 -20.94 -1.33 -7.16
N PRO A 41 -20.35 -2.32 -6.48
CA PRO A 41 -18.94 -2.66 -6.66
C PRO A 41 -18.64 -3.20 -8.06
N LYS A 42 -17.43 -2.96 -8.55
CA LYS A 42 -16.94 -3.45 -9.84
C LYS A 42 -15.64 -4.22 -9.64
N ILE A 43 -15.53 -5.37 -10.30
CA ILE A 43 -14.31 -6.18 -10.37
C ILE A 43 -13.95 -6.40 -11.84
N LYS A 44 -12.66 -6.29 -12.14
CA LYS A 44 -12.08 -6.70 -13.42
C LYS A 44 -11.26 -7.96 -13.18
N LEU A 45 -11.67 -9.05 -13.84
CA LEU A 45 -10.94 -10.30 -13.80
C LEU A 45 -9.81 -10.33 -14.84
N SER A 46 -8.85 -11.20 -14.59
CA SER A 46 -7.67 -11.40 -15.43
C SER A 46 -7.19 -12.83 -15.24
N GLN A 47 -6.59 -13.42 -16.27
CA GLN A 47 -5.92 -14.72 -16.12
C GLN A 47 -4.76 -14.64 -15.13
N GLU A 48 -4.07 -13.51 -15.10
CA GLU A 48 -3.07 -13.22 -14.07
C GLU A 48 -3.73 -12.68 -12.79
N VAL A 49 -3.60 -13.41 -11.69
CA VAL A 49 -4.15 -13.04 -10.37
C VAL A 49 -3.69 -11.65 -9.92
N SER A 50 -2.44 -11.27 -10.20
CA SER A 50 -1.88 -9.95 -9.87
C SER A 50 -2.57 -8.78 -10.58
N LYS A 51 -3.32 -9.05 -11.66
CA LYS A 51 -4.06 -8.06 -12.45
C LYS A 51 -5.56 -8.05 -12.12
N ILE A 52 -6.00 -8.82 -11.12
CA ILE A 52 -7.36 -8.76 -10.59
C ILE A 52 -7.48 -7.53 -9.68
N THR A 53 -8.51 -6.71 -9.90
CA THR A 53 -8.74 -5.50 -9.10
C THR A 53 -9.45 -5.83 -7.80
N ILE A 54 -9.05 -5.21 -6.68
CA ILE A 54 -9.80 -5.29 -5.42
C ILE A 54 -11.05 -4.38 -5.53
N PRO A 55 -12.28 -4.91 -5.46
CA PRO A 55 -13.51 -4.16 -5.69
C PRO A 55 -13.86 -3.21 -4.53
N GLY A 56 -14.89 -2.40 -4.71
CA GLY A 56 -15.51 -1.57 -3.66
C GLY A 56 -14.73 -0.32 -3.29
N ARG A 57 -15.41 0.62 -2.62
CA ARG A 57 -14.75 1.78 -2.00
C ARG A 57 -14.01 1.34 -0.75
N LYS A 58 -12.81 1.89 -0.53
CA LYS A 58 -11.87 1.39 0.48
C LYS A 58 -11.19 2.52 1.25
N LYS A 59 -10.89 2.24 2.51
CA LYS A 59 -9.97 3.00 3.36
C LYS A 59 -8.67 2.22 3.52
N CYS A 60 -7.57 2.94 3.76
CA CYS A 60 -6.25 2.37 3.93
C CYS A 60 -5.66 2.85 5.25
N PHE A 61 -5.09 1.95 6.03
CA PHE A 61 -4.52 2.24 7.34
C PHE A 61 -3.13 1.62 7.46
N ARG A 62 -2.19 2.35 8.05
CA ARG A 62 -0.89 1.80 8.45
C ARG A 62 -0.94 1.33 9.90
N LEU A 63 -0.55 0.08 10.12
CA LEU A 63 -0.50 -0.53 11.45
C LEU A 63 0.94 -0.52 11.99
N TYR A 64 1.14 0.07 13.17
CA TYR A 64 2.44 0.16 13.82
C TYR A 64 2.55 -0.80 15.01
N GLY A 65 3.68 -1.49 15.10
CA GLY A 65 4.00 -2.37 16.23
C GLY A 65 4.49 -1.60 17.44
N LYS A 66 4.54 -2.27 18.60
CA LYS A 66 5.00 -1.68 19.87
C LYS A 66 6.42 -1.07 19.80
N THR A 67 7.23 -1.53 18.85
CA THR A 67 8.58 -1.00 18.57
C THR A 67 8.59 0.30 17.78
N GLY A 68 7.42 0.85 17.42
CA GLY A 68 7.29 2.08 16.63
C GLY A 68 7.40 1.88 15.11
N TYR A 69 7.76 0.68 14.66
CA TYR A 69 7.88 0.38 13.23
C TYR A 69 6.53 0.02 12.59
N ALA A 70 6.36 0.42 11.33
CA ALA A 70 5.22 0.01 10.52
C ALA A 70 5.30 -1.51 10.22
N ILE A 71 4.23 -2.24 10.50
CA ILE A 71 4.13 -3.70 10.31
C ILE A 71 3.60 -4.01 8.91
N LEU A 72 2.48 -3.37 8.55
CA LEU A 72 1.77 -3.55 7.29
C LEU A 72 0.81 -2.38 7.03
N ASP A 73 0.38 -2.24 5.78
CA ASP A 73 -0.76 -1.42 5.40
C ASP A 73 -1.98 -2.31 5.19
N LEU A 74 -3.13 -1.90 5.75
CA LEU A 74 -4.39 -2.62 5.77
C LEU A 74 -5.45 -1.87 4.95
N LEU A 75 -5.97 -2.53 3.93
CA LEU A 75 -7.13 -2.08 3.17
C LEU A 75 -8.41 -2.65 3.79
N MET A 76 -9.42 -1.80 3.93
CA MET A 76 -10.74 -2.13 4.47
C MET A 76 -11.81 -1.51 3.58
N LEU A 77 -13.01 -2.08 3.54
CA LEU A 77 -14.17 -1.43 2.93
C LEU A 77 -14.49 -0.12 3.66
N GLU A 78 -15.06 0.82 2.93
CA GLU A 78 -15.40 2.15 3.46
C GLU A 78 -16.39 2.12 4.64
N ASP A 79 -17.27 1.11 4.68
CA ASP A 79 -18.32 0.91 5.67
C ASP A 79 -17.87 0.09 6.91
N GLU A 80 -16.62 -0.38 6.93
CA GLU A 80 -16.07 -1.08 8.09
C GLU A 80 -15.73 -0.11 9.24
N ALA A 81 -15.90 -0.60 10.46
CA ALA A 81 -15.38 0.08 11.63
C ALA A 81 -13.85 0.14 11.54
N GLU A 82 -13.29 1.33 11.76
CA GLU A 82 -11.85 1.55 11.65
C GLU A 82 -11.08 0.76 12.71
N PRO A 83 -9.88 0.25 12.38
CA PRO A 83 -9.10 -0.52 13.32
C PRO A 83 -8.62 0.39 14.46
N LYS A 84 -8.65 -0.11 15.68
CA LYS A 84 -8.23 0.65 16.87
C LYS A 84 -6.91 0.11 17.41
N ALA A 85 -6.15 1.00 18.04
CA ALA A 85 -4.96 0.60 18.78
C ALA A 85 -5.32 -0.41 19.88
N ASN A 86 -4.41 -1.36 20.12
CA ASN A 86 -4.53 -2.43 21.12
C ASN A 86 -5.70 -3.41 20.89
N GLN A 87 -6.33 -3.37 19.71
CA GLN A 87 -7.30 -4.38 19.29
C GLN A 87 -6.66 -5.34 18.29
N GLN A 88 -7.04 -6.60 18.39
CA GLN A 88 -6.57 -7.63 17.46
C GLN A 88 -7.38 -7.56 16.16
N ILE A 89 -6.67 -7.63 15.04
CA ILE A 89 -7.30 -7.70 13.71
C ILE A 89 -6.64 -8.79 12.87
N LEU A 90 -7.45 -9.58 12.17
CA LEU A 90 -6.97 -10.55 11.20
C LEU A 90 -6.63 -9.83 9.89
N CYS A 91 -5.36 -9.86 9.52
CA CYS A 91 -4.85 -9.31 8.27
C CYS A 91 -4.58 -10.45 7.29
N ARG A 92 -5.15 -10.38 6.08
CA ARG A 92 -5.05 -11.43 5.07
C ARG A 92 -4.36 -10.89 3.81
N HIS A 93 -3.56 -11.70 3.15
CA HIS A 93 -3.14 -11.40 1.79
C HIS A 93 -4.35 -11.53 0.86
N PRO A 94 -4.61 -10.59 -0.06
CA PRO A 94 -5.84 -10.57 -0.87
C PRO A 94 -6.02 -11.77 -1.80
N PHE A 95 -4.93 -12.47 -2.14
CA PHE A 95 -4.96 -13.56 -3.13
C PHE A 95 -4.21 -14.84 -2.71
N GLN A 96 -3.65 -14.88 -1.50
CA GLN A 96 -2.86 -16.03 -1.03
C GLN A 96 -3.36 -16.44 0.34
N GLU A 97 -4.26 -17.43 0.38
CA GLU A 97 -5.07 -17.75 1.56
C GLU A 97 -4.22 -18.17 2.77
N SER A 98 -3.10 -18.85 2.52
CA SER A 98 -2.15 -19.28 3.55
C SER A 98 -1.40 -18.10 4.21
N LYS A 99 -1.36 -16.93 3.57
CA LYS A 99 -0.70 -15.73 4.11
C LYS A 99 -1.70 -14.88 4.88
N ARG A 100 -1.78 -15.15 6.18
CA ARG A 100 -2.61 -14.41 7.13
C ARG A 100 -1.92 -14.28 8.49
N ALA A 101 -2.21 -13.22 9.22
CA ALA A 101 -1.65 -12.97 10.54
C ALA A 101 -2.64 -12.19 11.42
N LEU A 102 -2.66 -12.52 12.71
CA LEU A 102 -3.31 -11.68 13.71
C LEU A 102 -2.34 -10.57 14.12
N VAL A 103 -2.79 -9.32 14.05
CA VAL A 103 -1.98 -8.15 14.39
C VAL A 103 -2.65 -7.38 15.51
N VAL A 104 -1.86 -7.01 16.53
CA VAL A 104 -2.27 -6.04 17.55
C VAL A 104 -1.42 -4.79 17.36
N ALA A 105 -2.00 -3.78 16.72
CA ALA A 105 -1.32 -2.53 16.43
C ALA A 105 -1.25 -1.65 17.69
N SER A 106 -0.08 -1.10 18.00
CA SER A 106 0.09 -0.09 19.06
C SER A 106 -0.40 1.29 18.62
N ARG A 107 -0.34 1.58 17.32
CA ARG A 107 -0.84 2.80 16.69
C ARG A 107 -1.41 2.45 15.31
N VAL A 108 -2.50 3.11 14.96
CA VAL A 108 -3.17 3.01 13.66
C VAL A 108 -3.16 4.39 13.03
N GLU A 109 -2.76 4.50 11.77
CA GLU A 109 -2.72 5.75 11.01
C GLU A 109 -3.56 5.62 9.74
N PRO A 110 -4.58 6.46 9.52
CA PRO A 110 -5.27 6.52 8.23
C PRO A 110 -4.35 7.11 7.16
N LEU A 111 -4.27 6.47 6.00
CA LEU A 111 -3.38 6.87 4.90
C LEU A 111 -4.09 7.70 3.81
N HIS A 112 -5.42 7.67 3.75
CA HIS A 112 -6.20 8.49 2.83
C HIS A 112 -6.70 9.74 3.55
N GLU A 113 -6.46 10.90 2.93
CA GLU A 113 -6.96 12.18 3.40
C GLU A 113 -7.78 12.87 2.30
N VAL A 114 -8.87 13.52 2.69
CA VAL A 114 -9.69 14.32 1.77
C VAL A 114 -9.07 15.71 1.61
N PHE A 115 -8.50 15.96 0.44
CA PHE A 115 -7.99 17.28 0.03
C PHE A 115 -8.99 18.07 -0.82
N TRP A 116 -9.95 17.38 -1.44
CA TRP A 116 -10.92 17.96 -2.35
C TRP A 116 -12.30 17.39 -2.08
N CYS A 117 -13.29 18.24 -1.85
CA CYS A 117 -14.69 17.88 -1.65
C CYS A 117 -15.57 18.92 -2.34
N ASP A 118 -16.59 18.48 -3.09
CA ASP A 118 -17.59 19.35 -3.73
C ASP A 118 -16.99 20.52 -4.53
N GLY A 119 -15.94 20.25 -5.31
CA GLY A 119 -15.30 21.26 -6.15
C GLY A 119 -14.35 22.20 -5.41
N LYS A 120 -14.09 22.00 -4.12
CA LYS A 120 -13.26 22.89 -3.29
C LYS A 120 -12.14 22.13 -2.60
N ILE A 121 -11.00 22.82 -2.47
CA ILE A 121 -9.89 22.36 -1.62
C ILE A 121 -10.34 22.48 -0.16
N THR A 122 -10.24 21.39 0.59
CA THR A 122 -10.67 21.32 2.01
C THR A 122 -9.52 21.48 3.00
N LYS A 123 -8.27 21.42 2.54
CA LYS A 123 -7.07 21.50 3.37
C LYS A 123 -5.98 22.30 2.67
N GLU A 124 -5.20 23.05 3.45
CA GLU A 124 -4.01 23.70 2.93
C GLU A 124 -2.97 22.67 2.49
N LEU A 125 -2.30 22.94 1.37
CA LEU A 125 -1.24 22.07 0.85
C LEU A 125 0.04 22.30 1.66
N PRO A 126 0.73 21.24 2.10
CA PRO A 126 1.95 21.39 2.88
C PRO A 126 3.08 21.98 2.02
N ASP A 127 3.93 22.79 2.65
CA ASP A 127 5.13 23.32 1.99
C ASP A 127 6.22 22.24 1.78
N LEU A 128 7.22 22.56 0.97
CA LEU A 128 8.30 21.62 0.63
C LEU A 128 9.11 21.18 1.85
N LYS A 129 9.32 22.05 2.84
CA LYS A 129 10.09 21.73 4.05
C LYS A 129 9.35 20.70 4.90
N THR A 130 8.04 20.88 5.04
CA THR A 130 7.10 20.00 5.73
C THR A 130 7.04 18.64 5.03
N ILE A 131 6.93 18.62 3.71
CA ILE A 131 6.97 17.37 2.91
C ILE A 131 8.29 16.63 3.15
N LYS A 132 9.44 17.33 3.07
CA LYS A 132 10.76 16.73 3.30
C LYS A 132 10.91 16.17 4.71
N ALA A 133 10.50 16.92 5.73
CA ALA A 133 10.54 16.47 7.12
C ALA A 133 9.68 15.22 7.32
N ARG A 134 8.45 15.22 6.79
CA ARG A 134 7.56 14.07 6.83
C ARG A 134 8.18 12.82 6.20
N VAL A 135 8.77 12.95 5.01
CA VAL A 135 9.43 11.81 4.33
C VAL A 135 10.56 11.24 5.18
N ASN A 136 11.42 12.09 5.76
CA ASN A 136 12.52 11.64 6.62
C ASN A 136 11.99 10.88 7.85
N THR A 137 11.02 11.44 8.56
CA THR A 137 10.39 10.78 9.70
C THR A 137 9.71 9.47 9.29
N SER A 138 9.00 9.43 8.16
CA SER A 138 8.36 8.20 7.66
C SER A 138 9.38 7.10 7.37
N LEU A 139 10.55 7.44 6.78
CA LEU A 139 11.61 6.46 6.52
C LEU A 139 12.19 5.86 7.81
N GLU A 140 12.24 6.61 8.90
CA GLU A 140 12.68 6.11 10.21
C GLU A 140 11.71 5.09 10.80
N THR A 141 10.41 5.22 10.50
CA THR A 141 9.38 4.25 10.94
C THR A 141 9.40 2.93 10.16
N LEU A 142 10.21 2.81 9.10
CA LEU A 142 10.38 1.57 8.36
C LEU A 142 11.54 0.76 8.92
N ARG A 143 11.31 -0.54 9.10
CA ARG A 143 12.38 -1.48 9.47
C ARG A 143 13.50 -1.45 8.43
N LYS A 144 14.75 -1.63 8.89
CA LYS A 144 15.95 -1.54 8.03
C LYS A 144 15.92 -2.52 6.85
N ASP A 145 15.29 -3.69 7.00
CA ASP A 145 15.19 -4.70 5.97
C ASP A 145 14.24 -4.33 4.81
N HIS A 146 13.30 -3.40 5.01
CA HIS A 146 12.53 -2.80 3.93
C HIS A 146 13.30 -1.72 3.16
N ARG A 147 14.32 -1.11 3.79
CA ARG A 147 15.07 0.03 3.25
C ARG A 147 16.39 -0.35 2.55
N ARG A 148 16.83 -1.60 2.66
CA ARG A 148 18.08 -2.05 2.03
C ARG A 148 17.95 -2.07 0.50
N TYR A 149 19.03 -1.73 -0.19
CA TYR A 149 19.06 -1.73 -1.65
C TYR A 149 19.03 -3.13 -2.27
N LEU A 150 19.71 -4.09 -1.65
CA LEU A 150 19.80 -5.46 -2.16
C LEU A 150 18.74 -6.35 -1.51
N ASN A 151 17.88 -6.94 -2.33
CA ASN A 151 16.83 -7.89 -1.94
C ASN A 151 15.99 -7.40 -0.73
N PRO A 152 15.40 -6.18 -0.76
CA PRO A 152 14.58 -5.69 0.35
C PRO A 152 13.46 -6.67 0.70
N THR A 153 13.16 -6.82 2.00
CA THR A 153 11.98 -7.59 2.42
C THR A 153 10.73 -6.90 1.87
N PRO A 154 9.83 -7.61 1.17
CA PRO A 154 8.58 -7.01 0.70
C PRO A 154 7.75 -6.46 1.86
N TYR A 155 7.29 -5.21 1.72
CA TYR A 155 6.36 -4.63 2.68
C TYR A 155 4.97 -5.24 2.50
N LYS A 156 4.30 -5.53 3.62
CA LYS A 156 3.02 -6.22 3.59
C LYS A 156 1.89 -5.22 3.34
N VAL A 157 1.09 -5.51 2.32
CA VAL A 157 -0.22 -4.89 2.11
C VAL A 157 -1.26 -6.00 2.28
N SER A 158 -2.20 -5.80 3.19
CA SER A 158 -3.21 -6.79 3.55
C SER A 158 -4.61 -6.22 3.42
N VAL A 159 -5.61 -7.09 3.41
CA VAL A 159 -7.03 -6.75 3.45
C VAL A 159 -7.64 -7.24 4.77
N SER A 160 -8.69 -6.58 5.24
CA SER A 160 -9.52 -7.08 6.33
C SER A 160 -10.21 -8.39 5.94
N GLU A 161 -10.73 -9.10 6.94
CA GLU A 161 -11.52 -10.31 6.71
C GLU A 161 -12.76 -10.02 5.86
N LYS A 162 -13.53 -8.97 6.19
CA LYS A 162 -14.72 -8.59 5.41
C LYS A 162 -14.39 -8.24 3.96
N LEU A 163 -13.31 -7.49 3.71
CA LEU A 163 -12.86 -7.16 2.36
C LEU A 163 -12.35 -8.40 1.60
N TYR A 164 -11.67 -9.32 2.28
CA TYR A 164 -11.24 -10.59 1.70
C TYR A 164 -12.43 -11.42 1.23
N ASP A 165 -13.40 -11.67 2.11
CA ASP A 165 -14.58 -12.47 1.78
C ASP A 165 -15.40 -11.83 0.67
N PHE A 166 -15.53 -10.50 0.70
CA PHE A 166 -16.19 -9.73 -0.34
C PHE A 166 -15.50 -9.85 -1.71
N LEU A 167 -14.16 -9.73 -1.74
CA LEU A 167 -13.36 -9.91 -2.96
C LEU A 167 -13.55 -11.31 -3.55
N HIS A 168 -13.42 -12.35 -2.73
CA HIS A 168 -13.52 -13.73 -3.19
C HIS A 168 -14.95 -14.10 -3.62
N SER A 169 -15.97 -13.62 -2.92
CA SER A 169 -17.37 -13.79 -3.31
C SER A 169 -17.63 -13.17 -4.70
N LEU A 170 -17.22 -11.92 -4.91
CA LEU A 170 -17.42 -11.23 -6.19
C LEU A 170 -16.57 -11.84 -7.31
N TRP A 171 -15.38 -12.34 -7.00
CA TRP A 171 -14.56 -13.08 -7.96
C TRP A 171 -15.29 -14.35 -8.40
N LEU A 172 -15.70 -15.23 -7.48
CA LEU A 172 -16.35 -16.50 -7.82
C LEU A 172 -17.63 -16.29 -8.64
N GLN A 173 -18.42 -15.25 -8.33
CA GLN A 173 -19.62 -14.89 -9.10
C GLN A 173 -19.34 -14.47 -10.55
N ASN A 174 -18.15 -13.94 -10.85
CA ASN A 174 -17.79 -13.42 -12.17
C ASN A 174 -16.79 -14.33 -12.90
N ALA A 175 -16.23 -15.34 -12.23
CA ALA A 175 -15.30 -16.27 -12.83
C ALA A 175 -16.00 -17.12 -13.89
N PRO A 176 -15.40 -17.33 -15.07
CA PRO A 176 -15.99 -18.18 -16.09
C PRO A 176 -16.14 -19.61 -15.55
N ILE A 177 -17.33 -20.19 -15.75
CA ILE A 177 -17.59 -21.60 -15.42
C ILE A 177 -17.19 -22.42 -16.65
N GLY A 178 -16.18 -23.27 -16.50
CA GLY A 178 -15.82 -24.23 -17.55
C GLY A 178 -16.89 -25.32 -17.64
N GLN A 179 -17.34 -25.63 -18.86
CA GLN A 179 -18.05 -26.87 -19.14
C GLN A 179 -17.00 -27.92 -19.51
N LEU A 180 -17.07 -29.08 -18.86
CA LEU A 180 -16.26 -30.24 -19.21
C LEU A 180 -17.17 -31.19 -20.00
N GLU A 181 -16.75 -31.52 -21.22
CA GLU A 181 -17.34 -32.60 -22.04
C GLU A 181 -16.59 -33.92 -21.79
#